data_AF-A0A2L0HDH9-F1
#
_entry.id   AF-A0A2L0HDH9-F1
#
_cell.length_a   1.000
_cell.length_b   1.000
_cell.length_c   1.000
_cell.angle_alpha   90.00
_cell.angle_beta   90.00
_cell.angle_gamma   90.00
#
_symmetry.space_group_name_H-M   'P 1'
#
loop_
_entity.id
_entity.type
_entity.pdbx_description
1 polymer ?
#
loop_
_entity_poly.entity_id
_entity_poly.type
_entity_poly.pdbx_seq_one_letter_code
_entity_poly.pdbx_strand_id
1 'polypeptide(L)' 'MSRSGPAEEPQVIPVFTLVPLEALLIDIAGPLEVLRYTNLEQQRLRFDRHYIASTARQATSIGLRSK' A
#
# COMPACT_ATOMS: atom_id res chain seq x y z
N MET A 1 -25.64 -24.57 6.71
CA MET A 1 -24.87 -24.93 7.93
C MET A 1 -23.62 -24.07 7.95
N SER A 2 -23.61 -23.01 8.75
CA SER A 2 -22.47 -22.08 8.83
C SER A 2 -21.49 -22.58 9.90
N ARG A 3 -20.25 -22.90 9.52
CA ARG A 3 -19.16 -23.08 10.48
C ARG A 3 -18.58 -21.71 10.79
N SER A 4 -19.04 -21.08 11.84
CA SER A 4 -18.34 -19.95 12.46
C SER A 4 -17.19 -20.50 13.31
N GLY A 5 -16.06 -20.80 12.65
CA GLY A 5 -14.77 -20.87 13.34
C GLY A 5 -14.32 -19.46 13.76
N PRO A 6 -13.31 -19.32 14.64
CA PRO A 6 -12.74 -17.99 14.93
C PRO A 6 -12.37 -17.34 13.59
N ALA A 7 -12.71 -16.05 13.43
CA ALA A 7 -12.29 -15.30 12.25
C ALA A 7 -10.76 -15.40 12.18
N GLU A 8 -10.26 -16.10 11.16
CA GLU A 8 -8.83 -16.27 10.95
C GLU A 8 -8.24 -14.86 10.81
N GLU A 9 -7.30 -14.50 11.69
CA GLU A 9 -6.68 -13.17 11.63
C GLU A 9 -6.05 -12.98 10.23
N PRO A 10 -6.24 -11.83 9.58
CA PRO A 10 -5.68 -11.59 8.26
C PRO A 10 -4.17 -11.78 8.27
N GLN A 11 -3.64 -12.58 7.35
CA GLN A 11 -2.19 -12.65 7.16
C GLN A 11 -1.71 -11.29 6.64
N VAL A 12 -0.86 -10.62 7.41
CA VAL A 12 -0.29 -9.31 7.03
C VAL A 12 0.96 -9.51 6.17
N ILE A 13 0.99 -8.85 5.01
CA ILE A 13 2.13 -8.84 4.10
C ILE A 13 2.69 -7.41 4.05
N PRO A 14 3.92 -7.17 4.53
CA PRO A 14 4.54 -5.85 4.42
C PRO A 14 5.01 -5.60 2.97
N VAL A 15 4.67 -4.42 2.45
CA VAL A 15 5.04 -3.96 1.12
C VAL A 15 5.80 -2.65 1.26
N PHE A 16 7.05 -2.64 0.84
CA PHE A 16 7.90 -1.45 0.87
C PHE A 16 8.02 -0.87 -0.53
N THR A 17 7.60 0.38 -0.68
CA THR A 17 7.72 1.13 -1.92
C THR A 17 8.79 2.20 -1.74
N LEU A 18 9.89 2.05 -2.48
CA LEU A 18 10.90 3.09 -2.60
C LEU A 18 10.32 4.23 -3.46
N VAL A 19 10.33 5.43 -2.92
CA VAL A 19 9.98 6.66 -3.61
C VAL A 19 11.29 7.42 -3.85
N PRO A 20 11.91 7.32 -5.04
CA PRO A 20 13.09 8.11 -5.39
C PRO A 20 12.72 9.56 -5.71
N LEU A 21 13.72 10.45 -5.67
CA LEU A 21 13.54 11.85 -6.09
C LEU A 21 12.96 11.86 -7.52
N GLU A 22 11.99 12.74 -7.78
CA GLU A 22 11.36 12.88 -9.10
C GLU A 22 10.59 11.65 -9.61
N ALA A 23 10.27 10.68 -8.74
CA ALA A 23 9.44 9.56 -9.11
C ALA A 23 8.14 10.02 -9.79
N LEU A 24 7.83 9.42 -10.94
CA LEU A 24 6.55 9.59 -11.59
C LEU A 24 5.48 8.92 -10.74
N LEU A 25 4.48 9.70 -10.32
CA LEU A 25 3.41 9.14 -9.47
C LEU A 25 2.62 8.05 -10.15
N ILE A 26 2.52 8.06 -11.48
CA ILE A 26 1.80 7.04 -12.23
C ILE A 26 2.43 5.64 -12.08
N ASP A 27 3.76 5.57 -12.04
CA ASP A 27 4.50 4.31 -11.92
C ASP A 27 4.34 3.69 -10.52
N ILE A 28 4.11 4.54 -9.51
CA ILE A 28 3.92 4.12 -8.12
C ILE A 28 2.45 3.87 -7.79
N ALA A 29 1.55 4.71 -8.30
CA ALA A 29 0.13 4.69 -7.94
C ALA A 29 -0.57 3.41 -8.43
N GLY A 30 -0.30 3.00 -9.67
CA GLY A 30 -0.96 1.83 -10.27
C GLY A 30 -0.84 0.56 -9.41
N PRO A 31 0.38 0.09 -9.10
CA PRO A 31 0.57 -1.08 -8.26
C PRO A 31 -0.02 -0.93 -6.85
N LEU A 32 0.09 0.24 -6.24
CA LEU A 32 -0.41 0.49 -4.88
C LEU A 32 -1.93 0.51 -4.79
N GLU A 33 -2.59 0.91 -5.87
CA GLU A 33 -4.04 0.96 -5.95
C GLU A 33 -4.65 -0.43 -6.10
N VAL A 34 -3.97 -1.34 -6.81
CA VAL A 34 -4.32 -2.76 -6.84
C VAL A 34 -4.29 -3.33 -5.41
N LEU A 35 -3.20 -3.11 -4.67
CA LEU A 35 -3.08 -3.59 -3.28
C LEU A 35 -4.13 -2.97 -2.35
N ARG A 36 -4.43 -1.67 -2.53
CA ARG A 36 -5.50 -0.99 -1.79
C ARG A 36 -6.84 -1.66 -2.06
N TYR A 37 -7.15 -1.93 -3.31
CA TYR A 37 -8.42 -2.53 -3.70
C TYR A 37 -8.52 -3.97 -3.20
N THR A 38 -7.43 -4.75 -3.26
CA THR A 38 -7.40 -6.11 -2.70
C THR A 38 -7.64 -6.13 -1.19
N ASN A 39 -7.18 -5.11 -0.45
CA ASN A 39 -7.50 -4.98 0.98
C ASN A 39 -8.99 -4.65 1.25
N LEU A 40 -9.73 -4.15 0.26
CA LEU A 40 -11.16 -3.86 0.37
C LEU A 40 -12.02 -5.06 -0.01
N GLU A 41 -11.62 -5.80 -1.06
CA GLU A 41 -12.39 -6.90 -1.63
C GLU A 41 -12.27 -8.22 -0.83
N GLN A 42 -11.18 -8.41 -0.08
CA GLN A 42 -10.97 -9.62 0.71
C GLN A 42 -10.27 -9.34 2.05
N GLN A 43 -10.44 -10.27 2.99
CA GLN A 43 -9.94 -10.14 4.37
C GLN A 43 -8.92 -11.22 4.75
N ARG A 44 -8.62 -12.17 3.85
CA ARG A 44 -7.67 -13.26 4.13
C ARG A 44 -6.23 -12.76 4.20
N LEU A 45 -5.88 -11.81 3.33
CA LEU A 45 -4.59 -11.13 3.27
C LEU A 45 -4.79 -9.64 3.54
N ARG A 46 -3.82 -9.02 4.19
CA ARG A 46 -3.77 -7.56 4.32
C ARG A 46 -2.39 -7.05 3.94
N PHE A 47 -2.33 -6.22 2.90
CA PHE A 47 -1.09 -5.56 2.48
C PHE A 47 -0.88 -4.30 3.31
N ASP A 48 0.14 -4.32 4.18
CA ASP A 48 0.61 -3.15 4.91
C ASP A 48 1.64 -2.40 4.06
N ARG A 49 1.38 -1.12 3.77
CA ARG A 49 2.10 -0.38 2.72
C ARG A 49 2.97 0.69 3.37
N HIS A 50 4.28 0.56 3.22
CA HIS A 50 5.28 1.48 3.74
C HIS A 50 5.98 2.21 2.59
N TYR A 51 6.17 3.51 2.74
CA TYR A 51 6.88 4.34 1.77
C TYR A 51 8.25 4.69 2.33
N ILE A 52 9.29 4.39 1.57
CA ILE A 52 10.68 4.69 1.92
C ILE A 52 11.16 5.80 0.99
N ALA A 53 11.70 6.88 1.56
CA ALA A 53 12.22 8.02 0.82
C ALA A 53 13.48 8.57 1.50
N SER A 54 14.30 9.33 0.77
CA SER A 54 15.51 9.96 1.34
C SER A 54 15.20 11.05 2.36
N THR A 55 13.99 11.61 2.32
CA THR A 55 13.49 12.61 3.27
C THR A 55 12.08 12.22 3.73
N ALA A 56 11.70 12.65 4.94
CA ALA A 56 10.36 12.38 5.49
C ALA A 56 9.22 12.94 4.62
N ARG A 57 9.53 13.95 3.79
CA ARG A 57 8.61 14.53 2.81
C ARG A 57 9.35 14.72 1.51
N GLN A 58 8.86 14.10 0.45
CA GLN A 58 9.47 14.19 -0.88
C GLN A 58 8.52 14.85 -1.86
N ALA A 59 9.07 15.73 -2.70
CA ALA A 59 8.34 16.26 -3.83
C ALA A 59 8.28 15.17 -4.90
N THR A 60 7.07 14.88 -5.36
CA THR A 60 6.83 14.00 -6.50
C THR A 60 7.00 14.80 -7.79
N SER A 61 7.13 14.14 -8.95
CA SER A 61 7.28 14.85 -10.23
C SER A 61 6.12 15.80 -10.57
N ILE A 62 4.96 15.67 -9.90
CA ILE A 62 3.81 16.56 -10.02
C ILE A 62 3.61 17.49 -8.81
N GLY A 63 4.57 17.56 -7.89
CA GLY A 63 4.56 18.49 -6.76
C GLY A 63 3.63 18.13 -5.59
N LEU A 64 2.99 16.96 -5.59
CA LEU A 64 2.21 16.51 -4.43
C LEU A 64 3.14 16.21 -3.25
N ARG A 65 2.78 16.71 -2.06
CA ARG A 65 3.51 16.50 -0.81
C ARG A 65 2.61 15.78 0.21
N SER A 66 3.03 14.63 0.73
CA SER A 66 2.33 14.00 1.87
C SER A 66 2.35 14.94 3.08
N LYS A 67 1.22 15.04 3.82
CA LYS A 67 0.97 16.07 4.82
C LYS A 67 1.92 15.98 6.01
#